data_AF-W7QAQ2-F1
#
_entry.id   AF-W7QAQ2-F1
#
_cell.length_a   1.000
_cell.length_b   1.000
_cell.length_c   1.000
_cell.angle_alpha   90.00
_cell.angle_beta   90.00
_cell.angle_gamma   90.00
#
_symmetry.space_group_name_H-M   'P 1'
#
loop_
_entity.id
_entity.type
_entity.pdbx_description
1 polymer ?
#
loop_
_entity_poly.entity_id
_entity_poly.type
_entity_poly.pdbx_seq_one_letter_code
_entity_poly.pdbx_strand_id
1 'polypeptide(L)'
;MYRIAINTAKNHLVSKGRRPPGSDLDIVDAEILDHSGRLADIETPEASLARDQLESAVFEAIENLPDDLRTAITLRELDGLSYEDIAHIMQCPVGTVRSRIFRAREAVDQHIQPFVTTARTRESMTE
;
A
#
# COMPACT_ATOMS: atom_id res chain seq x y z
N MET A 1 -7.31 10.49 1.12
CA MET A 1 -6.95 9.88 -0.17
C MET A 1 -7.75 8.61 -0.47
N TYR A 2 -7.90 7.67 0.48
CA TYR A 2 -8.68 6.42 0.29
C TYR A 2 -10.16 6.65 -0.12
N ARG A 3 -10.87 7.61 0.50
CA ARG A 3 -12.26 7.97 0.13
C ARG A 3 -12.40 8.57 -1.27
N ILE A 4 -11.41 9.34 -1.75
CA ILE A 4 -11.47 9.96 -3.08
C ILE A 4 -11.28 8.89 -4.14
N ALA A 5 -10.34 7.96 -3.94
CA ALA A 5 -10.13 6.82 -4.83
C ALA A 5 -11.37 5.92 -4.92
N ILE A 6 -11.97 5.57 -3.77
CA ILE A 6 -13.22 4.78 -3.71
C ILE A 6 -14.38 5.54 -4.38
N ASN A 7 -14.58 6.82 -4.07
CA ASN A 7 -15.66 7.60 -4.67
C ASN A 7 -15.48 7.77 -6.18
N THR A 8 -14.23 7.84 -6.66
CA THR A 8 -13.93 7.92 -8.09
C THR A 8 -14.23 6.60 -8.78
N ALA A 9 -13.82 5.47 -8.19
CA ALA A 9 -14.12 4.14 -8.71
C ALA A 9 -15.63 3.85 -8.70
N LYS A 10 -16.34 4.20 -7.61
CA LYS A 10 -17.80 4.07 -7.48
C LYS A 10 -18.52 4.94 -8.51
N ASN A 11 -18.12 6.20 -8.69
CA ASN A 11 -18.69 7.08 -9.72
C ASN A 11 -18.42 6.55 -11.14
N HIS A 12 -17.25 5.96 -11.38
CA HIS A 12 -16.91 5.39 -12.69
C HIS A 12 -17.75 4.14 -13.02
N LEU A 13 -18.02 3.29 -12.02
CA LEU A 13 -18.89 2.11 -12.16
C LEU A 13 -20.38 2.49 -12.27
N VAL A 14 -20.85 3.46 -11.47
CA VAL A 14 -22.23 3.96 -11.49
C VAL A 14 -22.55 4.69 -12.81
N SER A 15 -21.59 5.45 -13.37
CA SER A 15 -21.79 6.15 -14.64
C SER A 15 -21.84 5.22 -15.86
N LYS A 16 -21.15 4.07 -15.83
CA LYS A 16 -21.27 3.03 -16.88
C LYS A 16 -22.58 2.22 -16.78
N GLY A 17 -23.28 2.24 -15.65
CA GLY A 17 -24.43 1.40 -15.35
C GLY A 17 -25.75 2.15 -15.21
N ARG A 18 -26.11 3.04 -16.15
CA ARG A 18 -27.38 3.78 -16.16
C ARG A 18 -28.59 2.81 -16.24
N ARG A 19 -29.03 2.29 -15.09
CA ARG A 19 -30.39 1.76 -14.85
C ARG A 19 -31.24 2.89 -14.23
N PRO A 20 -32.57 2.95 -14.49
CA PRO A 20 -33.44 4.00 -13.97
C PRO A 20 -33.58 3.92 -12.44
N PRO A 21 -33.85 5.04 -11.75
CA PRO A 21 -33.87 5.08 -10.29
C PRO A 21 -35.17 4.49 -9.75
N GLY A 22 -35.04 3.49 -8.88
CA GLY A 22 -36.18 2.86 -8.24
C GLY A 22 -35.79 1.60 -7.48
N SER A 23 -35.03 1.74 -6.41
CA SER A 23 -35.03 0.81 -5.26
C SER A 23 -34.12 1.37 -4.18
N ASP A 24 -34.75 1.87 -3.11
CA ASP A 24 -34.12 1.91 -1.79
C ASP A 24 -33.82 0.46 -1.41
N LEU A 25 -32.54 0.12 -1.28
CA LEU A 25 -32.11 -1.11 -0.62
C LEU A 25 -30.89 -0.77 0.24
N ASP A 26 -31.04 -1.08 1.53
CA ASP A 26 -30.15 -0.77 2.63
C ASP A 26 -28.68 -1.19 2.36
N ILE A 27 -27.79 -0.19 2.33
CA ILE A 27 -26.35 -0.30 1.99
C ILE A 27 -25.53 -0.60 3.24
N VAL A 28 -25.88 -1.63 4.03
CA VAL A 28 -25.17 -1.85 5.32
C VAL A 28 -24.43 -3.18 5.46
N ASP A 29 -24.75 -4.26 4.72
CA ASP A 29 -24.16 -5.57 5.09
C ASP A 29 -23.59 -6.45 3.96
N ALA A 30 -23.32 -5.92 2.76
CA ALA A 30 -22.79 -6.73 1.65
C ALA A 30 -21.35 -6.37 1.19
N GLU A 31 -20.74 -5.28 1.65
CA GLU A 31 -19.55 -4.71 0.99
C GLU A 31 -18.19 -5.30 1.42
N ILE A 32 -18.12 -6.33 2.30
CA ILE A 32 -16.82 -6.89 2.75
C ILE A 32 -16.44 -8.22 2.05
N LEU A 33 -17.38 -8.97 1.46
CA LEU A 33 -17.11 -10.38 1.11
C LEU A 33 -16.69 -10.67 -0.35
N ASP A 34 -16.71 -9.73 -1.30
CA ASP A 34 -16.50 -10.08 -2.73
C ASP A 34 -15.46 -9.22 -3.50
N HIS A 35 -14.72 -8.33 -2.84
CA HIS A 35 -13.76 -7.49 -3.59
C HIS A 35 -12.39 -8.15 -3.83
N SER A 36 -11.96 -9.05 -2.93
CA SER A 36 -10.67 -9.72 -3.05
C SER A 36 -10.64 -10.77 -4.19
N GLY A 37 -11.77 -11.44 -4.45
CA GLY A 37 -11.86 -12.50 -5.46
C GLY A 37 -11.80 -11.99 -6.90
N ARG A 38 -12.38 -10.82 -7.18
CA ARG A 38 -12.48 -10.28 -8.56
C ARG A 38 -11.21 -9.59 -9.04
N LEU A 39 -10.34 -9.14 -8.13
CA LEU A 39 -9.01 -8.61 -8.48
C LEU A 39 -8.03 -9.75 -8.78
N ALA A 40 -8.12 -10.85 -8.04
CA ALA A 40 -7.31 -12.05 -8.26
C ALA A 40 -7.62 -12.74 -9.60
N ASP A 41 -8.88 -12.70 -10.07
CA ASP A 41 -9.30 -13.31 -11.35
C ASP A 41 -8.71 -12.64 -12.61
N ILE A 42 -8.05 -11.48 -12.48
CA ILE A 42 -7.45 -10.73 -13.61
C ILE A 42 -5.90 -10.80 -13.55
N GLU A 43 -5.33 -11.38 -12.50
CA GLU A 43 -3.89 -11.36 -12.25
C GLU A 43 -3.20 -12.56 -12.92
N THR A 44 -2.22 -12.29 -13.79
CA THR A 44 -1.47 -13.38 -14.44
C THR A 44 -0.52 -14.06 -13.43
N PRO A 45 -0.15 -15.34 -13.64
CA PRO A 45 0.84 -16.02 -12.78
C PRO A 45 2.15 -15.24 -12.65
N GLU A 46 2.58 -14.56 -13.72
CA GLU A 46 3.77 -13.73 -13.73
C GLU A 46 3.61 -12.46 -12.88
N ALA A 47 2.43 -11.84 -12.91
CA ALA A 47 2.13 -10.66 -12.09
C ALA A 47 2.09 -11.02 -10.59
N SER A 48 1.47 -12.16 -10.24
CA SER A 48 1.50 -12.68 -8.86
C SER A 48 2.92 -12.93 -8.39
N LEU A 49 3.75 -13.62 -9.19
CA LEU A 49 5.13 -13.90 -8.82
C LEU A 49 5.96 -12.62 -8.62
N ALA A 50 5.79 -11.63 -9.50
CA ALA A 50 6.48 -10.35 -9.38
C ALA A 50 6.06 -9.57 -8.12
N ARG A 51 4.79 -9.64 -7.75
CA ARG A 51 4.28 -9.06 -6.50
C ARG A 51 4.90 -9.76 -5.28
N ASP A 52 4.90 -11.09 -5.26
CA ASP A 52 5.43 -11.86 -4.13
C ASP A 52 6.95 -11.62 -3.96
N GLN A 53 7.68 -11.45 -5.06
CA GLN A 53 9.09 -11.04 -5.05
C GLN A 53 9.29 -9.64 -4.50
N LEU A 54 8.47 -8.68 -4.92
CA LEU A 54 8.53 -7.31 -4.41
C LEU A 54 8.20 -7.25 -2.91
N GLU A 55 7.18 -7.98 -2.48
CA GLU A 55 6.79 -8.09 -1.08
C GLU A 55 7.95 -8.65 -0.24
N SER A 56 8.55 -9.76 -0.69
CA SER A 56 9.71 -10.37 -0.03
C SER A 56 10.88 -9.38 0.08
N ALA A 57 11.17 -8.63 -0.99
CA ALA A 57 12.24 -7.64 -1.00
C ALA A 57 11.98 -6.47 -0.04
N VAL A 58 10.72 -6.03 0.11
CA VAL A 58 10.34 -4.99 1.08
C VAL A 58 10.60 -5.48 2.51
N PHE A 59 10.17 -6.71 2.84
CA PHE A 59 10.39 -7.26 4.18
C PHE A 59 11.88 -7.44 4.48
N GLU A 60 12.65 -7.98 3.54
CA GLU A 60 14.10 -8.12 3.67
C GLU A 60 14.79 -6.76 3.89
N ALA A 61 14.36 -5.73 3.15
CA ALA A 61 14.90 -4.38 3.32
C ALA A 61 14.66 -3.84 4.73
N ILE A 62 13.45 -4.03 5.26
CA ILE A 62 13.07 -3.58 6.61
C ILE A 62 13.85 -4.35 7.69
N GLU A 63 14.00 -5.68 7.53
CA GLU A 63 14.74 -6.52 8.48
C GLU A 63 16.21 -6.12 8.59
N ASN A 64 16.82 -5.75 7.46
CA ASN A 64 18.22 -5.32 7.37
C ASN A 64 18.46 -3.87 7.87
N LEU A 65 17.41 -3.13 8.22
CA LEU A 65 17.59 -1.80 8.80
C LEU A 65 18.19 -1.88 10.21
N PRO A 66 19.00 -0.87 10.61
CA PRO A 66 19.35 -0.65 12.01
C PRO A 66 18.10 -0.61 12.89
N ASP A 67 18.19 -1.15 14.11
CA ASP A 67 17.05 -1.34 15.02
C ASP A 67 16.24 -0.07 15.23
N ASP A 68 16.89 1.09 15.31
CA ASP A 68 16.20 2.36 15.54
C ASP A 68 15.43 2.86 14.31
N LEU A 69 15.92 2.58 13.10
CA LEU A 69 15.20 2.86 11.85
C LEU A 69 14.04 1.89 11.67
N ARG A 70 14.29 0.59 11.88
CA ARG A 70 13.29 -0.48 11.79
C ARG A 70 12.13 -0.21 12.74
N THR A 71 12.42 0.06 14.01
CA THR A 71 11.39 0.36 15.02
C THR A 71 10.56 1.59 14.63
N ALA A 72 11.21 2.67 14.19
CA ALA A 72 10.51 3.89 13.81
C ALA A 72 9.57 3.70 12.60
N ILE A 73 9.99 2.94 11.58
CA ILE A 73 9.15 2.69 10.40
C ILE A 73 8.04 1.66 10.68
N THR A 74 8.30 0.64 11.50
CA THR A 74 7.29 -0.34 11.93
C THR A 74 6.15 0.35 12.68
N LEU A 75 6.47 1.15 13.71
CA LEU A 75 5.46 1.89 14.49
C LEU A 75 4.66 2.85 13.62
N ARG A 76 5.27 3.38 12.56
CA ARG A 76 4.61 4.32 11.66
C ARG A 76 3.69 3.63 10.65
N GLU A 77 4.21 2.64 9.92
CA GLU A 77 3.52 2.07 8.75
C GLU A 77 2.61 0.89 9.12
N LEU A 78 2.98 0.10 10.15
CA LEU A 78 2.19 -1.05 10.59
C LEU A 78 1.22 -0.68 11.72
N ASP A 79 1.71 0.02 12.74
CA ASP A 79 0.87 0.40 13.90
C ASP A 79 0.12 1.73 13.68
N GLY A 80 0.49 2.50 12.65
CA GLY A 80 -0.21 3.74 12.26
C GLY A 80 -0.03 4.90 13.24
N LEU A 81 1.01 4.88 14.08
CA LEU A 81 1.19 5.88 15.14
C LEU A 81 1.61 7.26 14.61
N SER A 82 1.25 8.29 15.37
CA SER A 82 1.70 9.66 15.11
C SER A 82 3.20 9.81 15.38
N TYR A 83 3.85 10.84 14.82
CA TYR A 83 5.28 11.04 15.08
C TYR A 83 5.54 11.40 16.55
N GLU A 84 4.58 12.08 17.18
CA GLU A 84 4.57 12.44 18.58
C GLU A 84 4.49 11.19 19.47
N ASP A 85 3.59 10.26 19.19
CA ASP A 85 3.47 9.00 19.95
C ASP A 85 4.72 8.13 19.82
N ILE A 86 5.28 8.04 18.61
CA ILE A 86 6.52 7.32 18.36
C ILE A 86 7.69 7.97 19.13
N ALA A 87 7.75 9.30 19.17
CA ALA A 87 8.76 10.05 19.92
C ALA A 87 8.67 9.74 21.43
N HIS A 88 7.46 9.65 21.96
CA HIS A 88 7.22 9.24 23.35
C HIS A 88 7.66 7.79 23.62
N ILE A 89 7.31 6.84 22.75
CA ILE A 89 7.68 5.43 22.88
C ILE A 89 9.19 5.23 22.79
N MET A 90 9.84 5.86 21.82
CA MET A 90 11.27 5.73 21.57
C MET A 90 12.14 6.65 22.44
N GLN A 91 11.51 7.46 23.31
CA GLN A 91 12.16 8.43 24.18
C GLN A 91 13.16 9.34 23.44
N CYS A 92 12.77 9.86 22.28
CA CYS A 92 13.61 10.73 21.46
C CYS A 92 12.81 11.94 20.91
N PRO A 93 13.48 13.01 20.42
CA PRO A 93 12.78 14.15 19.84
C PRO A 93 12.00 13.76 18.57
N VAL A 94 10.85 14.41 18.33
CA VAL A 94 10.03 14.20 17.12
C VAL A 94 10.80 14.43 15.82
N GLY A 95 11.78 15.35 15.83
CA GLY A 95 12.68 15.58 14.69
C GLY A 95 13.56 14.37 14.37
N THR A 96 13.97 13.60 15.39
CA THR A 96 14.72 12.35 15.24
C THR A 96 13.83 11.25 14.68
N VAL A 97 12.58 11.16 15.12
CA VAL A 97 11.60 10.22 14.51
C VAL A 97 11.44 10.50 13.02
N ARG A 98 11.22 11.76 12.65
CA ARG A 98 11.08 12.17 11.25
C ARG A 98 12.31 11.79 10.42
N SER A 99 13.52 12.05 10.92
CA SER A 99 14.76 11.72 10.19
C SER A 99 15.00 10.22 10.09
N ARG A 100 14.67 9.44 11.13
CA ARG A 100 14.72 7.97 11.11
C ARG A 100 13.79 7.38 10.08
N ILE A 101 12.51 7.78 10.08
CA ILE A 101 11.51 7.31 9.11
C ILE A 101 11.95 7.66 7.68
N PHE A 102 12.46 8.87 7.46
CA PHE A 102 12.95 9.27 6.15
C PHE A 102 14.10 8.37 5.66
N ARG A 103 15.11 8.14 6.49
CA ARG A 103 16.26 7.27 6.15
C ARG A 103 15.85 5.81 5.95
N ALA A 104 14.91 5.32 6.77
CA ALA A 104 14.36 3.98 6.62
C ALA A 104 13.68 3.82 5.25
N ARG A 105 12.86 4.80 4.83
CA ARG A 105 12.22 4.81 3.51
C ARG A 105 13.23 4.87 2.37
N GLU A 106 14.25 5.74 2.45
CA GLU A 106 15.31 5.77 1.42
C GLU A 106 16.03 4.44 1.27
N ALA A 107 16.35 3.78 2.40
CA ALA A 107 17.02 2.48 2.37
C ALA A 107 16.13 1.38 1.76
N VAL A 108 14.84 1.36 2.11
CA VAL A 108 13.87 0.43 1.51
C VAL A 108 13.72 0.72 0.02
N ASP A 109 13.53 1.98 -0.37
CA ASP A 109 13.38 2.40 -1.77
C ASP A 109 14.59 1.93 -2.60
N GLN A 110 15.81 2.16 -2.12
CA GLN A 110 17.03 1.73 -2.79
C GLN A 110 17.11 0.21 -2.97
N HIS A 111 16.64 -0.56 -1.97
CA HIS A 111 16.65 -2.01 -2.02
C HIS A 111 15.63 -2.57 -3.03
N ILE A 112 14.45 -1.93 -3.16
CA ILE A 112 13.37 -2.43 -4.02
C ILE A 112 13.43 -1.92 -5.47
N GLN A 113 14.24 -0.90 -5.77
CA GLN A 113 14.40 -0.34 -7.13
C GLN A 113 14.57 -1.40 -8.25
N PRO A 114 15.37 -2.48 -8.08
CA PRO A 114 15.53 -3.50 -9.12
C PRO A 114 14.22 -4.22 -9.46
N PHE A 115 13.36 -4.43 -8.46
CA PHE A 115 12.10 -5.16 -8.60
C PHE A 115 11.01 -4.27 -9.24
N VAL A 116 10.97 -3.00 -8.86
CA VAL A 116 10.01 -2.01 -9.40
C VAL A 116 10.33 -1.63 -10.85
N THR A 117 11.61 -1.49 -11.19
CA THR A 117 12.03 -1.12 -12.57
C THR A 117 11.74 -2.26 -13.54
N THR A 118 11.96 -3.51 -13.12
CA THR A 118 11.63 -4.70 -13.91
C THR A 118 10.15 -4.77 -14.28
N ALA A 119 9.25 -4.31 -13.41
CA ALA A 119 7.81 -4.23 -13.71
C ALA A 119 7.50 -3.16 -14.79
N ARG A 120 8.06 -1.95 -14.67
CA ARG A 120 7.76 -0.83 -15.60
C ARG A 120 8.32 -1.00 -17.01
N THR A 121 9.49 -1.61 -17.16
CA THR A 121 10.09 -1.85 -18.48
C THR A 121 9.31 -2.89 -19.30
N ARG A 122 8.49 -3.72 -18.65
CA ARG A 122 7.72 -4.78 -19.34
C ARG A 122 6.35 -4.29 -19.81
N GLU A 123 5.71 -3.39 -19.08
CA GLU A 123 4.45 -2.75 -19.51
C GLU A 123 4.62 -1.92 -20.80
N SER A 124 5.81 -1.36 -21.02
CA SER A 124 6.16 -0.54 -22.19
C SER A 124 6.53 -1.36 -23.44
N MET A 125 6.53 -2.70 -23.36
CA MET A 125 6.84 -3.59 -24.50
C MET A 125 5.60 -4.31 -25.06
N THR A 126 4.43 -4.07 -24.44
CA THR A 126 3.12 -4.60 -24.85
C THR A 126 2.24 -3.60 -25.61
N GLU A 127 2.76 -2.39 -25.92
CA GLU A 127 2.13 -1.42 -26.84
C GLU A 127 2.80 -1.42 -28.23
#